data_AF-A0A975A8R2-F1
#
_entry.id   AF-A0A975A8R2-F1
#
_cell.length_a   1.000
_cell.length_b   1.000
_cell.length_c   1.000
_cell.angle_alpha   90.00
_cell.angle_beta   90.00
_cell.angle_gamma   90.00
#
_symmetry.space_group_name_H-M   'P 1'
#
loop_
_entity.id
_entity.type
_entity.pdbx_description
1 polymer ?
#
loop_
_entity_poly.entity_id
_entity_poly.type
_entity_poly.pdbx_seq_one_letter_code
_entity_poly.pdbx_strand_id
1 'polypeptide(L)'
;MDTFYTNILPLLLLLGIFIFYVLIVYWIKKIPKQQDPWEKAGVKLDDNARPVCPRCLTPVDSPFRHYCSKCGEAVGKYTRYIPFVNIQFNYSIFGTIWKNIKSPENSRSKRFLYYLLIIILAPLMPVFLLIVWLGAGIFKIFHNNTAPRKDRDSS
;
A
#
# COMPACT_ATOMS: atom_id res chain seq x y z
N MET A 1 32.88 35.17 1.11
CA MET A 1 31.53 35.13 1.70
C MET A 1 30.75 33.89 1.30
N ASP A 2 31.24 33.11 0.33
CA ASP A 2 30.52 31.98 -0.29
C ASP A 2 30.57 30.67 0.51
N THR A 3 31.56 30.51 1.39
CA THR A 3 31.69 29.36 2.30
C THR A 3 30.71 29.38 3.48
N PHE A 4 30.16 30.55 3.80
CA PHE A 4 29.18 30.72 4.87
C PHE A 4 27.79 30.22 4.41
N TYR A 5 27.39 30.56 3.18
CA TYR A 5 26.11 30.12 2.60
C TYR A 5 26.07 28.62 2.29
N THR A 6 27.20 28.04 1.86
CA THR A 6 27.28 26.61 1.53
C THR A 6 27.05 25.68 2.73
N ASN A 7 27.34 26.13 3.96
CA ASN A 7 27.11 25.36 5.19
C ASN A 7 25.81 25.74 5.92
N ILE A 8 25.37 27.00 5.84
CA ILE A 8 24.16 27.46 6.55
C ILE A 8 22.87 27.10 5.77
N LEU A 9 22.91 27.14 4.44
CA LEU A 9 21.75 26.80 3.61
C LEU A 9 21.25 25.35 3.81
N PRO A 10 22.11 24.31 3.86
CA PRO A 10 21.64 22.95 4.13
C PRO A 10 21.10 22.79 5.56
N LEU A 11 21.66 23.50 6.56
CA LEU A 11 21.13 23.48 7.93
C LEU A 11 19.72 24.08 7.99
N LEU A 12 19.49 25.21 7.32
CA LEU A 12 18.16 25.83 7.26
C LEU A 12 17.15 24.96 6.50
N LEU A 13 17.57 24.27 5.43
CA LEU A 13 16.73 23.32 4.72
C LEU A 13 16.36 22.11 5.60
N LEU A 14 17.33 21.54 6.32
CA LEU A 14 17.07 20.41 7.23
C LEU A 14 16.13 20.82 8.37
N LEU A 15 16.31 22.01 8.94
CA LEU A 15 15.46 22.55 10.00
C LEU A 15 14.04 22.83 9.48
N GLY A 16 13.92 23.39 8.27
CA GLY A 16 12.63 23.60 7.60
C GLY A 16 11.90 22.28 7.29
N ILE A 17 12.61 21.28 6.77
CA ILE A 17 12.06 19.94 6.51
C ILE A 17 11.60 19.28 7.82
N PHE A 18 12.38 19.41 8.90
CA PHE A 18 12.03 18.86 10.20
C PHE A 18 10.75 19.50 10.75
N ILE A 19 10.64 20.83 10.71
CA ILE A 19 9.42 21.55 11.12
C ILE A 19 8.22 21.11 10.27
N PHE A 20 8.39 21.05 8.95
CA PHE A 20 7.33 20.64 8.02
C PHE A 20 6.86 19.20 8.29
N TYR A 21 7.80 18.28 8.55
CA TYR A 21 7.50 16.90 8.92
C TYR A 21 6.68 16.82 10.21
N VAL A 22 7.10 17.53 11.26
CA VAL A 22 6.38 17.58 12.54
C VAL A 22 4.96 18.13 12.37
N LEU A 23 4.82 19.20 11.57
CA LEU A 23 3.51 19.77 11.25
C LEU A 23 2.64 18.77 10.49
N ILE A 24 3.16 18.09 9.48
CA ILE A 24 2.42 17.04 8.75
C ILE A 24 1.95 15.93 9.68
N VAL A 25 2.82 15.41 10.54
CA VAL A 25 2.44 14.34 11.48
C VAL A 25 1.37 14.81 12.45
N TYR A 26 1.49 16.05 12.96
CA TYR A 26 0.49 16.65 13.82
C TYR A 26 -0.87 16.81 13.10
N TRP A 27 -0.85 17.28 11.86
CA TRP A 27 -2.05 17.40 11.01
C TRP A 27 -2.70 16.05 10.73
N ILE A 28 -1.91 15.03 10.36
CA ILE A 28 -2.41 13.66 10.12
C ILE A 28 -3.07 13.09 11.38
N LYS A 29 -2.46 13.30 12.56
CA LYS A 29 -3.05 12.88 13.84
C LYS A 29 -4.36 13.58 14.16
N LYS A 30 -4.55 14.81 13.68
CA LYS A 30 -5.74 15.64 13.92
C LYS A 30 -6.87 15.38 12.92
N ILE A 31 -6.64 14.59 11.86
CA ILE A 31 -7.72 14.16 10.97
C ILE A 31 -8.73 13.39 11.83
N PRO A 32 -10.00 13.87 11.94
CA PRO A 32 -11.00 13.17 12.71
C PRO A 32 -11.16 11.79 12.09
N LYS A 33 -10.92 10.73 12.88
CA LYS A 33 -11.23 9.38 12.45
C LYS A 33 -12.74 9.34 12.24
N GLN A 34 -13.16 9.18 10.99
CA GLN A 34 -14.55 8.97 10.68
C GLN A 34 -14.98 7.66 11.36
N GLN A 35 -15.74 7.78 12.45
CA GLN A 35 -16.34 6.63 13.11
C GLN A 35 -17.21 5.92 12.09
N ASP A 36 -17.06 4.61 11.95
CA ASP A 36 -17.91 3.83 11.07
C ASP A 36 -19.36 3.85 11.59
N PRO A 37 -20.35 4.10 10.71
CA PRO A 37 -21.74 4.25 11.13
C PRO A 37 -22.35 2.96 11.70
N TRP A 38 -21.67 1.83 11.52
CA TRP A 38 -22.14 0.50 11.91
C TRP A 38 -21.77 0.13 13.34
N GLU A 39 -20.81 0.82 13.98
CA GLU A 39 -20.42 0.57 15.37
C GLU A 39 -21.49 1.07 16.37
N LYS A 40 -22.11 2.22 16.08
CA LYS A 40 -23.22 2.75 16.88
C LYS A 40 -24.50 1.93 16.78
N ALA A 41 -24.65 1.18 15.68
CA ALA A 41 -25.87 0.45 15.39
C ALA A 41 -26.07 -0.78 16.29
N GLY A 42 -25.05 -1.18 17.07
CA GLY A 42 -25.20 -2.24 18.09
C GLY A 42 -25.81 -3.53 17.54
N VAL A 43 -25.60 -3.81 16.25
CA VAL A 43 -26.22 -4.96 15.57
C VAL A 43 -25.55 -6.22 16.10
N LYS A 44 -26.14 -6.80 17.15
CA LYS A 44 -25.88 -8.17 17.56
C LYS A 44 -26.37 -9.05 16.41
N LEU A 45 -25.43 -9.56 15.62
CA LEU A 45 -25.71 -10.57 14.62
C LEU A 45 -26.29 -11.77 15.38
N ASP A 46 -27.54 -12.12 15.09
CA ASP A 46 -28.15 -13.35 15.59
C ASP A 46 -27.27 -14.52 15.14
N ASP A 47 -26.95 -15.43 16.05
CA ASP A 47 -26.12 -16.61 15.76
C ASP A 47 -26.78 -17.52 14.69
N ASN A 48 -28.08 -17.37 14.46
CA ASN A 48 -28.83 -18.05 13.41
C ASN A 48 -28.93 -17.28 12.08
N ALA A 49 -28.33 -16.09 11.98
CA ALA A 49 -28.36 -15.29 10.76
C ALA A 49 -27.60 -16.00 9.64
N ARG A 50 -28.33 -16.48 8.63
CA ARG A 50 -27.73 -17.15 7.46
C ARG A 50 -27.17 -16.10 6.49
N PRO A 51 -25.91 -16.25 6.03
CA PRO A 51 -25.37 -15.35 5.03
C PRO A 51 -26.17 -15.47 3.73
N VAL A 52 -26.43 -14.33 3.09
CA VAL A 52 -27.16 -14.24 1.82
C VAL A 52 -26.15 -14.16 0.68
N CYS A 53 -26.44 -14.84 -0.43
CA CYS A 53 -25.65 -14.70 -1.64
C CYS A 53 -25.82 -13.28 -2.22
N PRO A 54 -24.75 -12.52 -2.50
CA PRO A 54 -24.86 -11.14 -3.00
C PRO A 54 -25.45 -11.06 -4.42
N ARG A 55 -25.41 -12.16 -5.18
CA ARG A 55 -25.91 -12.23 -6.55
C ARG A 55 -27.35 -12.74 -6.63
N CYS A 56 -27.65 -13.84 -5.96
CA CYS A 56 -28.98 -14.45 -5.99
C CYS A 56 -29.94 -13.87 -4.94
N LEU A 57 -29.43 -13.15 -3.94
CA LEU A 57 -30.20 -12.65 -2.79
C LEU A 57 -30.95 -13.74 -2.02
N THR A 58 -30.56 -15.01 -2.17
CA THR A 58 -31.11 -16.15 -1.44
C THR A 58 -30.22 -16.50 -0.24
N PRO A 59 -30.81 -16.94 0.89
CA PRO A 59 -30.04 -17.45 2.02
C PRO A 59 -29.23 -18.68 1.59
N VAL A 60 -27.98 -18.74 2.01
CA VAL A 60 -27.13 -19.91 1.76
C VAL A 60 -27.52 -21.01 2.74
N ASP A 61 -27.62 -22.25 2.25
CA ASP A 61 -28.06 -23.42 3.02
C ASP A 61 -27.21 -23.66 4.29
N SER A 62 -25.94 -23.29 4.26
CA SER A 62 -24.98 -23.53 5.34
C SER A 62 -23.97 -22.38 5.46
N PRO A 63 -23.70 -21.83 6.66
CA PRO A 63 -22.73 -20.75 6.87
C PRO A 63 -21.29 -21.10 6.45
N PHE A 64 -20.95 -22.38 6.43
CA PHE A 64 -19.60 -22.89 6.11
C PHE A 64 -19.37 -23.14 4.62
N ARG A 65 -20.39 -22.99 3.76
CA ARG A 65 -20.18 -23.14 2.31
C ARG A 65 -19.56 -21.87 1.74
N HIS A 66 -18.47 -22.06 0.99
CA HIS A 66 -17.74 -20.98 0.34
C HIS A 66 -18.31 -20.58 -1.03
N TYR A 67 -19.21 -21.39 -1.60
CA TYR A 67 -19.81 -21.16 -2.91
C TYR A 67 -21.32 -21.39 -2.85
N CYS A 68 -22.06 -20.54 -3.57
CA CYS A 68 -23.50 -20.67 -3.70
C CYS A 68 -23.84 -21.88 -4.58
N SER A 69 -24.69 -22.78 -4.08
CA SER A 69 -25.17 -23.95 -4.82
C SER A 69 -26.01 -23.61 -6.06
N LYS A 70 -26.61 -22.41 -6.11
CA LYS A 70 -27.45 -21.97 -7.23
C LYS A 70 -26.68 -21.28 -8.37
N CYS A 71 -25.73 -20.40 -8.06
CA CYS A 71 -25.04 -19.59 -9.07
C CYS A 71 -23.52 -19.77 -9.12
N GLY A 72 -22.93 -20.55 -8.22
CA GLY A 72 -21.48 -20.73 -8.14
C GLY A 72 -20.71 -19.52 -7.62
N GLU A 73 -21.38 -18.41 -7.24
CA GLU A 73 -20.73 -17.22 -6.71
C GLU A 73 -20.08 -17.50 -5.34
N ALA A 74 -18.93 -16.90 -5.07
CA ALA A 74 -18.24 -17.04 -3.81
C ALA A 74 -19.02 -16.33 -2.67
N VAL A 75 -19.40 -17.08 -1.65
CA VAL A 75 -20.19 -16.63 -0.50
C VAL A 75 -19.42 -16.86 0.80
N GLY A 76 -19.55 -15.94 1.75
CA GLY A 76 -18.86 -16.04 3.02
C GLY A 76 -18.67 -14.70 3.71
N LYS A 77 -18.33 -14.75 5.00
CA LYS A 77 -18.05 -13.55 5.81
C LYS A 77 -16.92 -12.70 5.21
N TYR A 78 -15.96 -13.35 4.54
CA TYR A 78 -14.75 -12.72 4.03
C TYR A 78 -14.72 -12.47 2.52
N THR A 79 -15.70 -12.96 1.73
CA THR A 79 -15.67 -12.75 0.27
C THR A 79 -15.85 -11.29 -0.13
N ARG A 80 -16.55 -10.48 0.68
CA ARG A 80 -16.61 -9.02 0.52
C ARG A 80 -15.28 -8.30 0.76
N TYR A 81 -14.28 -8.99 1.34
CA TYR A 81 -12.94 -8.46 1.53
C TYR A 81 -11.94 -8.92 0.45
N ILE A 82 -12.36 -9.75 -0.50
CA ILE A 82 -11.54 -10.09 -1.68
C ILE A 82 -11.21 -8.88 -2.58
N PRO A 83 -12.03 -7.82 -2.76
CA PRO A 83 -11.63 -6.68 -3.59
C PRO A 83 -10.37 -5.96 -3.05
N PHE A 84 -9.97 -6.19 -1.80
CA PHE A 84 -8.75 -5.62 -1.22
C PHE A 84 -7.47 -6.26 -1.74
N VAL A 85 -7.51 -7.49 -2.28
CA VAL A 85 -6.33 -8.14 -2.90
C VAL A 85 -5.83 -7.34 -4.10
N ASN A 86 -6.75 -6.68 -4.81
CA ASN A 86 -6.43 -5.91 -6.01
C ASN A 86 -6.16 -4.42 -5.75
N ILE A 87 -6.30 -3.93 -4.52
CA ILE A 87 -6.08 -2.50 -4.21
C ILE A 87 -4.63 -2.09 -4.48
N GLN A 88 -3.66 -2.91 -4.11
CA GLN A 88 -2.24 -2.63 -4.38
C GLN A 88 -1.94 -2.51 -5.89
N PHE A 89 -2.64 -3.27 -6.73
CA PHE A 89 -2.47 -3.26 -8.18
C PHE A 89 -3.25 -2.10 -8.83
N ASN A 90 -4.43 -1.76 -8.30
CA ASN A 90 -5.32 -0.74 -8.87
C ASN A 90 -5.01 0.69 -8.36
N TYR A 91 -4.38 0.83 -7.20
CA TYR A 91 -4.00 2.10 -6.56
C TYR A 91 -2.48 2.31 -6.49
N SER A 92 -1.69 1.58 -7.30
CA SER A 92 -0.28 1.93 -7.48
C SER A 92 -0.18 3.39 -7.91
N ILE A 93 0.54 4.20 -7.12
CA ILE A 93 0.75 5.63 -7.37
C ILE A 93 1.30 5.82 -8.79
N PHE A 94 2.30 5.03 -9.17
CA PHE A 94 2.91 5.08 -10.50
C PHE A 94 1.97 4.63 -11.61
N GLY A 95 1.23 3.52 -11.42
CA GLY A 95 0.28 3.02 -12.41
C GLY A 95 -0.88 3.99 -12.67
N THR A 96 -1.36 4.65 -11.61
CA THR A 96 -2.43 5.64 -11.69
C THR A 96 -1.97 6.93 -12.38
N ILE A 97 -0.76 7.41 -12.06
CA ILE A 97 -0.15 8.57 -12.73
C ILE A 97 0.01 8.29 -14.23
N TRP A 98 0.53 7.12 -14.60
CA TRP A 98 0.75 6.77 -16.01
C TRP A 98 -0.56 6.66 -16.80
N LYS A 99 -1.60 6.05 -16.19
CA LYS A 99 -2.94 5.98 -16.79
C LYS A 99 -3.54 7.37 -17.01
N ASN A 100 -3.35 8.27 -16.05
CA ASN A 100 -3.91 9.62 -16.10
C ASN A 100 -3.18 10.55 -17.08
N ILE A 101 -1.89 10.33 -17.34
CA ILE A 101 -1.13 11.03 -18.40
C ILE A 101 -1.65 10.65 -19.79
N LYS A 102 -1.94 9.36 -20.00
CA LYS A 102 -2.41 8.83 -21.29
C LYS A 102 -3.88 9.15 -21.58
N SER A 103 -4.67 9.50 -20.56
CA SER A 103 -6.09 9.85 -20.74
C SER A 103 -6.26 11.20 -21.47
N PRO A 104 -6.99 11.24 -22.61
CA PRO A 104 -7.26 12.46 -23.36
C PRO A 104 -8.10 13.49 -22.59
N GLU A 105 -8.82 13.06 -21.56
CA GLU A 105 -9.83 13.84 -20.82
C GLU A 105 -9.24 14.84 -19.81
N ASN A 106 -7.97 14.72 -19.45
CA ASN A 106 -7.36 15.56 -18.42
C ASN A 106 -6.91 16.94 -18.94
N SER A 107 -7.33 18.00 -18.24
CA SER A 107 -6.89 19.38 -18.48
C SER A 107 -5.37 19.51 -18.55
N ARG A 108 -4.87 20.40 -19.43
CA ARG A 108 -3.43 20.64 -19.68
C ARG A 108 -2.67 20.92 -18.38
N SER A 109 -3.27 21.63 -17.43
CA SER A 109 -2.66 21.93 -16.14
C SER A 109 -2.43 20.68 -15.27
N LYS A 110 -3.37 19.72 -15.29
CA LYS A 110 -3.22 18.46 -14.56
C LYS A 110 -2.12 17.59 -15.17
N ARG A 111 -1.98 17.58 -16.50
CA ARG A 111 -0.89 16.88 -17.18
C ARG A 111 0.48 17.45 -16.82
N PHE A 112 0.60 18.78 -16.81
CA PHE A 112 1.83 19.44 -16.39
C PHE A 112 2.23 19.06 -14.96
N LEU A 113 1.26 19.04 -14.04
CA LEU A 113 1.49 18.61 -12.65
C LEU A 113 1.99 17.15 -12.58
N TYR A 114 1.41 16.23 -13.35
CA TYR A 114 1.89 14.84 -13.41
C TYR A 114 3.31 14.72 -13.96
N TYR A 115 3.67 15.50 -15.00
CA TYR A 115 5.04 15.50 -15.51
C TYR A 115 6.04 16.05 -14.49
N LEU A 116 5.69 17.15 -13.81
CA LEU A 116 6.51 17.73 -12.75
C LEU A 116 6.72 16.74 -11.60
N LEU A 117 5.68 16.02 -11.19
CA LEU A 117 5.74 14.97 -10.18
C LEU A 117 6.68 13.82 -10.62
N ILE A 118 6.61 13.39 -11.89
CA ILE A 118 7.50 12.35 -12.43
C ILE A 118 8.96 12.83 -12.44
N ILE A 119 9.23 14.05 -12.87
CA ILE A 119 10.60 14.59 -12.93
C ILE A 119 11.22 14.64 -11.53
N ILE A 120 10.43 15.00 -10.51
CA ILE A 120 10.88 15.01 -9.10
C ILE A 120 11.10 13.60 -8.56
N LEU A 121 10.25 12.64 -8.94
CA LEU A 121 10.28 11.27 -8.39
C LEU A 121 11.25 10.33 -9.16
N ALA A 122 11.53 10.62 -10.43
CA ALA A 122 12.47 9.87 -11.27
C ALA A 122 13.88 9.72 -10.66
N PRO A 123 14.53 10.76 -10.10
CA PRO A 123 15.86 10.61 -9.49
C PRO A 123 15.87 9.76 -8.21
N LEU A 124 14.71 9.51 -7.57
CA LEU A 124 14.59 8.63 -6.41
C LEU A 124 14.60 7.14 -6.80
N MET A 125 14.19 6.78 -8.02
CA MET A 125 14.18 5.39 -8.50
C MET A 125 15.55 4.70 -8.49
N PRO A 126 16.65 5.30 -9.02
CA PRO A 126 17.97 4.66 -8.97
C PRO A 126 18.50 4.52 -7.54
N VAL A 127 18.18 5.47 -6.66
CA VAL A 127 18.56 5.40 -5.23
C VAL A 127 17.85 4.22 -4.56
N PHE A 128 16.55 4.03 -4.79
CA PHE A 128 15.79 2.91 -4.26
C PHE A 128 16.31 1.56 -4.80
N LEU A 129 16.61 1.49 -6.10
CA LEU A 129 17.20 0.30 -6.73
C LEU A 129 18.56 -0.06 -6.14
N LEU A 130 19.41 0.93 -5.88
CA LEU A 130 20.70 0.72 -5.20
C LEU A 130 20.52 0.15 -3.79
N ILE A 131 19.57 0.67 -3.02
CA ILE A 131 19.26 0.18 -1.67
C ILE A 131 18.80 -1.29 -1.72
N VAL A 132 17.89 -1.62 -2.63
CA VAL A 132 17.40 -3.00 -2.81
C VAL A 132 18.53 -3.94 -3.26
N TRP A 133 19.38 -3.49 -4.19
CA TRP A 133 20.51 -4.28 -4.69
C TRP A 133 21.54 -4.56 -3.60
N LEU A 134 21.89 -3.54 -2.80
CA LEU A 134 22.78 -3.70 -1.64
C LEU A 134 22.16 -4.64 -0.59
N GLY A 135 20.85 -4.50 -0.31
CA GLY A 135 20.13 -5.38 0.61
C GLY A 135 20.11 -6.84 0.16
N ALA A 136 19.88 -7.09 -1.14
CA ALA A 136 19.91 -8.43 -1.71
C ALA A 136 21.32 -9.06 -1.65
N GLY A 137 22.38 -8.26 -1.84
CA GLY A 137 23.76 -8.70 -1.67
C GLY A 137 24.06 -9.18 -0.26
N ILE A 138 23.65 -8.38 0.75
CA ILE A 138 23.81 -8.74 2.18
C ILE A 138 23.03 -10.01 2.52
N PHE A 139 21.78 -10.13 2.04
CA PHE A 139 20.94 -11.31 2.28
C PHE A 139 21.57 -12.59 1.70
N LYS A 140 22.16 -12.50 0.50
CA LYS A 140 22.83 -13.64 -0.16
C LYS A 140 24.10 -14.08 0.57
N ILE A 141 24.87 -13.13 1.12
CA ILE A 141 26.05 -13.42 1.97
C ILE A 141 25.61 -14.15 3.24
N PHE A 142 24.54 -13.68 3.89
CA PHE A 142 24.05 -14.28 5.13
C PHE A 142 23.52 -15.72 4.91
N HIS A 143 22.72 -15.95 3.87
CA HIS A 143 22.17 -17.27 3.57
C HIS A 143 23.24 -18.30 3.18
N ASN A 144 24.33 -17.87 2.54
CA ASN A 144 25.42 -18.79 2.15
C ASN A 144 26.25 -19.27 3.36
N ASN A 145 26.33 -18.47 4.42
CA ASN A 145 27.07 -18.81 5.64
C ASN A 145 26.29 -19.75 6.58
N THR A 146 24.98 -19.90 6.39
CA THR A 146 24.13 -20.82 7.18
C THR A 146 23.97 -22.20 6.53
N ALA A 147 24.60 -22.47 5.38
CA ALA A 147 24.59 -23.80 4.80
C ALA A 147 25.35 -24.77 5.73
N PRO A 148 24.71 -25.85 6.22
CA PRO A 148 25.37 -26.79 7.12
C PRO A 148 26.59 -27.39 6.39
N ARG A 149 27.75 -27.23 7.02
CA ARG A 149 29.00 -27.86 6.57
C ARG A 149 28.74 -29.37 6.60
N LYS A 150 28.71 -30.02 5.44
CA LYS A 150 28.61 -31.48 5.34
C LYS A 150 29.91 -32.08 5.85
N ASP A 151 30.03 -32.20 7.16
CA ASP A 151 31.14 -32.81 7.86
C ASP A 151 31.05 -34.33 7.74
N ARG A 152 31.79 -34.83 6.75
CA ARG A 152 32.71 -35.97 6.92
C ARG A 152 32.10 -37.24 7.55
N ASP A 153 31.12 -37.82 6.87
CA ASP A 153 30.79 -39.25 6.96
C ASP A 153 31.88 -40.05 6.21
N SER A 154 33.08 -40.14 6.77
CA SER A 154 34.12 -41.04 6.25
C SER A 154 35.08 -41.45 7.37
N SER A 155 34.61 -42.35 8.23
CA SER A 155 35.39 -43.35 8.96
C SER A 155 34.46 -44.27 9.74
#